data_AF-Q5IEX6-F1
#
_entry.id   AF-Q5IEX6-F1
#
_cell.length_a   1.000
_cell.length_b   1.000
_cell.length_c   1.000
_cell.angle_alpha   90.00
_cell.angle_beta   90.00
_cell.angle_gamma   90.00
#
_symmetry.space_group_name_H-M   'P 1'
#
loop_
_entity.id
_entity.type
_entity.pdbx_description
1 polymer ?
#
loop_
_entity_poly.entity_id
_entity_poly.type
_entity_poly.pdbx_seq_one_letter_code
_entity_poly.pdbx_strand_id
1 'polypeptide(L)'
;LYKILTWAYHHKDDDDQAAEGEELTPQSPHDISPWDANFINVDQPILFEITVAANYLEIKGLEDLCCKTLANMIRGKTPEEIRQT
;
A
#
# COMPACT_ATOMS: atom_id res chain seq x y z
N LEU A 1 9.15 9.03 8.53
CA LEU A 1 10.11 7.90 8.68
C LEU A 1 9.63 6.81 9.64
N TYR A 2 9.20 7.10 10.88
CA TYR A 2 8.78 6.06 11.85
C TYR A 2 7.76 5.06 11.26
N LYS A 3 6.75 5.56 10.55
CA LYS A 3 5.70 4.75 9.95
C LYS A 3 6.22 3.77 8.89
N ILE A 4 7.18 4.18 8.06
CA ILE A 4 7.82 3.32 7.05
C ILE A 4 8.62 2.21 7.74
N LEU A 5 9.33 2.54 8.81
CA LEU A 5 10.07 1.55 9.60
C LEU A 5 9.12 0.54 10.26
N THR A 6 7.94 0.98 10.72
CA THR A 6 6.90 0.07 11.25
C THR A 6 6.44 -0.92 10.18
N TRP A 7 6.17 -0.44 8.96
CA TRP A 7 5.77 -1.31 7.85
C TRP A 7 6.86 -2.32 7.49
N ALA A 8 8.10 -1.84 7.31
CA ALA A 8 9.24 -2.68 6.96
C ALA A 8 9.54 -3.72 8.04
N TYR A 9 9.38 -3.38 9.32
CA TYR A 9 9.56 -4.33 10.41
C TYR A 9 8.46 -5.40 10.45
N HIS A 10 7.22 -5.04 10.08
CA HIS A 10 6.11 -5.99 10.01
C HIS A 10 6.29 -7.00 8.87
N HIS A 11 6.71 -6.55 7.69
CA HIS A 11 6.83 -7.34 6.46
C HIS A 11 8.24 -7.91 6.23
N LYS A 12 9.13 -7.83 7.22
CA LYS A 12 10.54 -8.22 7.06
C LYS A 12 10.76 -9.70 6.69
N ASP A 13 9.79 -10.55 7.00
CA ASP A 13 9.84 -12.00 6.82
C ASP A 13 8.94 -12.46 5.64
N ASP A 14 8.26 -11.52 4.96
CA ASP A 14 7.30 -11.84 3.89
C ASP A 14 8.00 -12.25 2.58
N ASP A 15 9.19 -11.69 2.33
CA ASP A 15 10.04 -12.06 1.19
C ASP A 15 10.54 -13.51 1.28
N ASP A 16 10.72 -14.06 2.50
CA ASP A 16 11.14 -15.45 2.70
C ASP A 16 10.00 -16.45 2.43
N GLN A 17 8.73 -16.04 2.62
CA GLN A 17 7.56 -16.90 2.40
C GLN A 17 7.15 -16.99 0.92
N ALA A 18 7.42 -15.94 0.14
CA ALA A 18 7.17 -15.96 -1.31
C ALA A 18 8.05 -16.98 -2.07
N ALA A 19 9.17 -17.41 -1.47
CA ALA A 19 10.07 -18.41 -2.06
C ALA A 19 9.61 -19.87 -1.85
N GLU A 20 8.77 -20.14 -0.85
CA GLU A 20 8.29 -21.48 -0.51
C GLU A 20 6.82 -21.69 -0.93
N GLY A 21 6.58 -21.70 -2.24
CA GLY A 21 5.46 -22.46 -2.81
C GLY A 21 4.05 -21.96 -2.53
N GLU A 22 3.84 -20.70 -2.13
CA GLU A 22 2.53 -20.08 -2.31
C GLU A 22 2.27 -19.94 -3.82
N GLU A 23 1.33 -20.74 -4.32
CA GLU A 23 0.65 -20.50 -5.58
C GLU A 23 0.35 -19.00 -5.63
N LEU A 24 0.94 -18.29 -6.60
CA LEU A 24 0.62 -16.90 -6.92
C LEU A 24 -0.85 -16.85 -7.38
N THR A 25 -1.76 -17.06 -6.44
CA THR A 25 -3.14 -16.62 -6.60
C THR A 25 -2.99 -15.14 -6.92
N PRO A 26 -3.48 -14.67 -8.08
CA PRO A 26 -3.38 -13.27 -8.40
C PRO A 26 -4.12 -12.55 -7.28
N GLN A 27 -3.37 -11.98 -6.32
CA GLN A 27 -3.95 -11.14 -5.31
C GLN A 27 -4.71 -10.10 -6.09
N SER A 28 -6.02 -10.06 -5.89
CA SER A 28 -6.87 -9.09 -6.56
C SER A 28 -6.19 -7.73 -6.40
N PRO A 29 -6.19 -6.84 -7.40
CA PRO A 29 -5.68 -5.48 -7.28
C PRO A 29 -6.36 -4.66 -6.16
N HIS A 30 -7.23 -5.30 -5.38
CA HIS A 30 -8.04 -4.76 -4.30
C HIS A 30 -7.78 -5.45 -2.97
N ASP A 31 -7.02 -6.55 -2.93
CA ASP A 31 -6.68 -7.21 -1.68
C ASP A 31 -5.55 -6.44 -0.99
N ILE A 32 -5.93 -5.86 0.15
CA ILE A 32 -5.08 -5.23 1.14
C ILE A 32 -5.29 -6.02 2.42
N SER A 33 -4.22 -6.48 3.07
CA SER A 33 -4.35 -7.23 4.32
C SER A 33 -5.04 -6.36 5.40
N PRO A 34 -5.76 -6.95 6.37
CA PRO A 34 -6.38 -6.16 7.45
C PRO A 34 -5.38 -5.29 8.22
N TRP A 35 -4.13 -5.77 8.35
CA TRP A 35 -3.06 -5.01 8.98
C TRP A 35 -2.65 -3.82 8.12
N ASP A 36 -2.42 -4.04 6.82
CA ASP A 36 -2.07 -2.98 5.89
C ASP A 36 -3.16 -1.93 5.74
N ALA A 37 -4.43 -2.35 5.75
CA ALA A 37 -5.57 -1.45 5.69
C ALA A 37 -5.61 -0.53 6.92
N ASN A 38 -5.30 -1.06 8.11
CA ASN A 38 -5.20 -0.26 9.32
C ASN A 38 -3.95 0.63 9.32
N PHE A 39 -2.82 0.10 8.85
CA PHE A 39 -1.57 0.83 8.72
C PHE A 39 -1.72 2.06 7.82
N ILE A 40 -2.31 1.88 6.63
CA ILE A 40 -2.44 2.91 5.60
C ILE A 40 -3.64 3.84 5.81
N ASN A 41 -4.46 3.59 6.84
CA ASN A 41 -5.55 4.48 7.24
C ASN A 41 -5.00 5.77 7.87
N VAL A 42 -4.62 6.71 7.01
CA VAL A 42 -4.08 8.03 7.35
C VAL A 42 -4.73 9.11 6.50
N ASP A 43 -4.54 10.36 6.90
CA ASP A 43 -4.94 11.50 6.09
C ASP A 43 -4.16 11.53 4.75
N GLN A 44 -4.80 12.04 3.71
CA GLN A 44 -4.23 12.11 2.36
C GLN A 44 -2.83 12.72 2.26
N PRO A 45 -2.51 13.85 2.92
CA PRO A 45 -1.17 14.41 2.85
C PRO A 45 -0.11 13.40 3.33
N ILE A 46 -0.41 12.66 4.40
CA ILE A 46 0.47 11.62 4.93
C ILE A 46 0.55 10.43 3.99
N LEU A 47 -0.56 10.03 3.37
CA LEU A 47 -0.55 8.97 2.34
C LEU A 47 0.38 9.34 1.18
N PHE A 48 0.30 10.57 0.66
CA PHE A 48 1.19 11.02 -0.41
C PHE A 48 2.66 11.08 0.01
N GLU A 49 2.95 11.54 1.23
CA GLU A 49 4.31 11.52 1.76
C GLU A 49 4.86 10.09 1.88
N ILE A 50 4.03 9.14 2.35
CA ILE A 50 4.40 7.72 2.41
C ILE A 50 4.65 7.17 1.00
N THR A 51 3.79 7.47 0.02
CA THR A 51 3.98 7.05 -1.38
C THR A 51 5.30 7.55 -1.95
N VAL A 52 5.62 8.84 -1.78
CA VAL A 52 6.87 9.42 -2.28
C VAL A 52 8.08 8.79 -1.59
N ALA A 53 8.00 8.59 -0.27
CA ALA A 53 9.09 8.00 0.48
C ALA A 53 9.28 6.51 0.17
N ALA A 54 8.21 5.75 -0.05
CA ALA A 54 8.26 4.35 -0.46
C ALA A 54 8.93 4.20 -1.83
N ASN A 55 8.57 5.07 -2.79
CA ASN A 55 9.21 5.13 -4.10
C ASN A 55 10.69 5.52 -3.98
N TYR A 56 11.03 6.50 -3.14
CA TYR A 56 12.43 6.92 -2.95
C TYR A 56 13.30 5.84 -2.30
N LEU A 57 12.74 5.06 -1.38
CA LEU A 57 13.43 3.97 -0.67
C LEU A 57 13.33 2.61 -1.39
N GLU A 58 12.69 2.56 -2.56
CA GLU A 58 12.48 1.36 -3.38
C GLU A 58 11.79 0.19 -2.64
N ILE A 59 10.87 0.49 -1.72
CA ILE A 59 10.13 -0.53 -0.96
C ILE A 59 8.88 -0.94 -1.75
N LYS A 60 9.02 -1.97 -2.59
CA LYS A 60 7.97 -2.37 -3.55
C LYS A 60 6.63 -2.73 -2.92
N GLY A 61 6.61 -3.51 -1.84
CA GLY A 61 5.34 -3.86 -1.17
C GLY A 61 4.60 -2.64 -0.61
N LEU A 62 5.34 -1.63 -0.13
CA LEU A 62 4.73 -0.39 0.37
C LEU A 62 4.26 0.52 -0.78
N GLU A 63 4.99 0.57 -1.90
CA GLU A 63 4.57 1.25 -3.13
C GLU A 63 3.25 0.65 -3.63
N ASP A 64 3.14 -0.67 -3.70
CA ASP A 64 1.95 -1.39 -4.14
C ASP A 64 0.76 -1.15 -3.21
N LEU A 65 0.97 -1.18 -1.88
CA LEU A 65 -0.06 -0.85 -0.90
C LEU A 65 -0.61 0.58 -1.09
N CYS A 66 0.28 1.55 -1.32
CA CYS A 66 -0.13 2.93 -1.57
C CYS A 66 -0.95 3.05 -2.87
N CYS A 67 -0.49 2.41 -3.95
CA CYS A 67 -1.19 2.38 -5.23
C CYS A 67 -2.57 1.73 -5.13
N LYS A 68 -2.70 0.58 -4.44
CA LYS A 68 -3.99 -0.08 -4.19
C LYS A 68 -4.94 0.83 -3.42
N THR A 69 -4.43 1.54 -2.40
CA THR A 69 -5.22 2.47 -1.58
C THR A 69 -5.73 3.64 -2.41
N LEU A 70 -4.87 4.29 -3.20
CA LEU A 70 -5.26 5.38 -4.09
C LEU A 70 -6.27 4.92 -5.16
N ALA A 71 -6.08 3.73 -5.73
CA ALA A 71 -7.02 3.14 -6.68
C ALA A 71 -8.39 2.88 -6.04
N ASN A 72 -8.44 2.43 -4.78
CA ASN A 72 -9.68 2.28 -4.02
C ASN A 72 -10.37 3.63 -3.76
N MET A 73 -9.61 4.70 -3.52
CA MET A 73 -10.15 6.05 -3.31
C MET A 73 -10.75 6.68 -4.58
N ILE A 74 -10.29 6.25 -5.76
CA ILE A 74 -10.77 6.74 -7.07
C ILE A 74 -11.96 5.90 -7.56
N ARG A 75 -12.05 4.63 -7.14
CA ARG A 75 -13.10 3.72 -7.62
C ARG A 75 -14.49 4.27 -7.34
N GLY A 76 -15.32 4.28 -8.37
CA GLY A 76 -16.72 4.67 -8.27
C GLY A 76 -16.96 6.18 -8.15
N LYS A 77 -15.89 7.00 -8.09
CA LYS A 77 -16.00 8.45 -8.13
C LYS A 77 -16.09 8.97 -9.57
N THR A 78 -16.86 10.03 -9.74
CA THR A 78 -16.90 10.83 -10.95
C THR A 78 -15.63 11.66 -11.12
N PRO A 79 -15.29 12.13 -12.34
CA PRO A 79 -14.14 13.02 -12.56
C PRO A 79 -14.16 14.26 -11.67
N GLU A 80 -15.34 14.83 -11.39
CA GLU A 80 -15.51 15.99 -10.52
C GLU A 80 -15.16 15.69 -9.07
N GLU A 81 -15.57 14.53 -8.55
CA GLU A 81 -15.24 14.08 -7.19
C GLU A 81 -13.76 13.72 -7.04
N ILE A 82 -13.16 13.15 -8.09
CA ILE A 82 -11.71 12.87 -8.12
C ILE A 82 -10.91 14.17 -8.04
N ARG A 83 -11.36 15.25 -8.67
CA ARG A 83 -10.68 16.56 -8.60
C ARG A 83 -10.73 17.22 -7.22
N GLN A 84 -11.64 16.78 -6.35
CA GLN A 84 -11.75 17.26 -4.96
C GLN A 84 -11.04 16.33 -3.95
N THR A 85 -10.53 15.19 -4.42
CA THR A 85 -9.73 14.22 -3.66
C THR A 85 -8.26 14.62 -3.73
#